data_AF-A0A8S0PVY1-F1
#
_entry.id   AF-A0A8S0PVY1-F1
#
_cell.length_a   1.000
_cell.length_b   1.000
_cell.length_c   1.000
_cell.angle_alpha   90.00
_cell.angle_beta   90.00
_cell.angle_gamma   90.00
#
_symmetry.space_group_name_H-M   'P 1'
#
loop_
_entity.id
_entity.type
_entity.pdbx_description
1 polymer ?
#
loop_
_entity_poly.entity_id
_entity_poly.type
_entity_poly.pdbx_seq_one_letter_code
_entity_poly.pdbx_strand_id
1 'polypeptide(L)'
;MDKTICSKGIEELQERTRNALQRALDPMAAMELIDTLQWLGIAYNYEEEIDSWLNKLINWDAGDDLHATALRFRLLRTDGFPVSCDVFKKFMEKNGKFKESISQDTRGLLSLYEASSLGASGEDILLKP
;
A
#
# COMPACT_ATOMS: atom_id res chain seq x y z
N MET A 1 -11.01 14.13 -34.27
CA MET A 1 -10.07 13.92 -33.14
C MET A 1 -9.16 12.77 -33.53
N ASP A 2 -7.87 13.06 -33.69
CA ASP A 2 -6.91 12.15 -34.31
C ASP A 2 -6.49 11.05 -33.31
N LYS A 3 -6.90 9.80 -33.56
CA LYS A 3 -6.60 8.65 -32.69
C LYS A 3 -5.08 8.49 -32.44
N THR A 4 -4.27 8.97 -33.37
CA THR A 4 -2.80 8.91 -33.37
C THR A 4 -2.16 9.83 -32.33
N ILE A 5 -2.77 10.97 -32.02
CA ILE A 5 -2.27 11.92 -31.01
C ILE A 5 -2.57 11.39 -29.60
N CYS A 6 -3.72 10.73 -29.44
CA CYS A 6 -4.13 10.14 -28.17
C CYS A 6 -3.25 8.94 -27.77
N SER A 7 -2.85 8.08 -28.72
CA SER A 7 -1.98 6.93 -28.39
C SER A 7 -0.58 7.36 -27.97
N LYS A 8 0.01 8.36 -28.65
CA LYS A 8 1.36 8.86 -28.33
C LYS A 8 1.44 9.51 -26.95
N GLY A 9 0.39 10.24 -26.55
CA GLY A 9 0.33 10.83 -25.20
C GLY A 9 0.20 9.79 -24.10
N ILE A 10 -0.48 8.67 -24.35
CA ILE A 10 -0.60 7.57 -23.39
C ILE A 10 0.75 6.87 -23.20
N GLU A 11 1.47 6.57 -24.29
CA GLU A 11 2.80 5.95 -24.23
C GLU A 11 3.80 6.82 -23.44
N GLU A 12 3.79 8.13 -23.67
CA GLU A 12 4.65 9.07 -22.95
C GLU A 12 4.33 9.10 -21.44
N LEU A 13 3.05 9.08 -21.08
CA LEU A 13 2.62 9.02 -19.68
C LEU A 13 3.01 7.69 -19.02
N GLN A 14 2.83 6.57 -19.73
CA GLN A 14 3.24 5.25 -19.22
C GLN A 14 4.74 5.21 -18.94
N GLU A 15 5.55 5.72 -19.87
CA GLU A 15 7.00 5.76 -19.69
C GLU A 15 7.40 6.69 -18.53
N ARG A 16 6.72 7.83 -18.35
CA ARG A 16 6.96 8.72 -17.20
C ARG A 16 6.62 8.03 -15.87
N THR A 17 5.51 7.31 -15.79
CA THR A 17 5.12 6.54 -14.61
C THR A 17 6.14 5.45 -14.28
N ARG A 18 6.59 4.70 -15.30
CA ARG A 18 7.66 3.70 -15.16
C ARG A 18 8.94 4.31 -14.58
N ASN A 19 9.37 5.43 -15.17
CA ASN A 19 10.52 6.19 -14.70
C ASN A 19 10.34 6.69 -13.25
N ALA A 20 9.13 7.08 -12.86
CA ALA A 20 8.83 7.51 -11.50
C ALA A 20 8.94 6.34 -10.51
N LEU A 21 8.41 5.15 -10.84
CA LEU A 21 8.57 3.95 -10.02
C LEU A 21 10.04 3.55 -9.88
N GLN A 22 10.82 3.57 -10.97
CA GLN A 22 12.23 3.17 -10.94
C GLN A 22 13.12 4.16 -10.17
N ARG A 23 12.81 5.46 -10.22
CA ARG A 23 13.58 6.52 -9.56
C ARG A 23 13.06 6.89 -8.17
N ALA A 24 11.92 6.34 -7.74
CA ALA A 24 11.41 6.62 -6.40
C ALA A 24 12.47 6.21 -5.36
N LEU A 25 12.89 7.18 -4.55
CA LEU A 25 13.82 6.97 -3.44
C LEU A 25 13.07 6.77 -2.12
N ASP A 26 11.83 7.26 -2.07
CA ASP A 26 10.95 7.18 -0.91
C ASP A 26 9.96 6.01 -1.07
N PRO A 27 10.03 5.00 -0.19
CA PRO A 27 9.08 3.89 -0.19
C PRO A 27 7.63 4.33 -0.01
N MET A 28 7.37 5.42 0.73
CA MET A 28 6.01 5.90 0.93
C MET A 28 5.39 6.41 -0.37
N ALA A 29 6.08 7.32 -1.07
CA ALA A 29 5.66 7.79 -2.39
C ALA A 29 5.51 6.65 -3.41
N ALA A 30 6.39 5.64 -3.37
CA ALA A 30 6.27 4.47 -4.23
C ALA A 30 4.98 3.68 -3.93
N MET A 31 4.68 3.41 -2.66
CA MET A 31 3.45 2.72 -2.27
C MET A 31 2.18 3.48 -2.68
N GLU A 32 2.13 4.81 -2.49
CA GLU A 32 0.98 5.63 -2.92
C GLU A 32 0.78 5.58 -4.43
N LEU A 33 1.86 5.58 -5.21
CA LEU A 33 1.80 5.44 -6.66
C LEU A 33 1.29 4.06 -7.07
N ILE A 34 1.81 2.99 -6.46
CA ILE A 34 1.34 1.62 -6.71
C ILE A 34 -0.15 1.49 -6.38
N ASP A 35 -0.56 1.98 -5.22
CA ASP A 35 -1.97 1.97 -4.79
C ASP A 35 -2.87 2.71 -5.79
N THR A 36 -2.42 3.88 -6.26
CA THR A 36 -3.13 4.64 -7.29
C THR A 36 -3.26 3.84 -8.59
N LEU A 37 -2.19 3.16 -9.03
CA LEU A 37 -2.20 2.35 -10.25
C LEU A 37 -3.13 1.14 -10.13
N GLN A 38 -3.15 0.49 -8.96
CA GLN A 38 -4.06 -0.63 -8.66
C GLN A 38 -5.51 -0.13 -8.65
N TRP A 39 -5.79 0.99 -8.00
CA TRP A 39 -7.13 1.59 -7.93
C TRP A 39 -7.67 2.03 -9.30
N LEU A 40 -6.78 2.51 -10.17
CA LEU A 40 -7.11 2.84 -11.56
C LEU A 40 -7.24 1.59 -12.47
N GLY A 41 -6.90 0.40 -11.98
CA GLY A 41 -6.96 -0.84 -12.75
C GLY A 41 -5.92 -0.93 -13.86
N ILE A 42 -4.81 -0.18 -13.77
CA ILE A 42 -3.75 -0.13 -14.79
C ILE A 42 -2.40 -0.65 -14.28
N ALA A 43 -2.36 -1.19 -13.06
CA ALA A 43 -1.17 -1.78 -12.44
C ALA A 43 -0.53 -2.89 -13.28
N TYR A 44 -1.32 -3.63 -14.07
CA TYR A 44 -0.84 -4.69 -14.96
C TYR A 44 0.19 -4.23 -16.02
N ASN A 45 0.30 -2.91 -16.27
CA ASN A 45 1.32 -2.38 -17.19
C ASN A 45 2.71 -2.21 -16.52
N TYR A 46 2.80 -2.43 -15.21
CA TYR A 46 3.97 -2.12 -14.38
C TYR A 46 4.31 -3.27 -13.40
N GLU A 47 3.94 -4.51 -13.74
CA GLU A 47 4.11 -5.68 -12.85
C GLU A 47 5.56 -5.84 -12.39
N GLU A 48 6.54 -5.69 -13.29
CA GLU A 48 7.96 -5.82 -12.95
C GLU A 48 8.43 -4.75 -11.94
N GLU A 49 8.00 -3.50 -12.12
CA GLU A 49 8.34 -2.41 -11.20
C GLU A 49 7.64 -2.57 -9.85
N ILE A 50 6.37 -3.00 -9.85
CA ILE A 50 5.58 -3.27 -8.65
C ILE A 50 6.20 -4.41 -7.86
N ASP A 51 6.50 -5.54 -8.49
CA ASP A 51 7.15 -6.68 -7.83
C ASP A 51 8.50 -6.30 -7.22
N SER A 52 9.30 -5.50 -7.92
CA SER A 52 10.57 -4.98 -7.41
C SER A 52 10.38 -4.15 -6.13
N TRP A 53 9.33 -3.33 -6.08
CA TRP A 53 8.98 -2.54 -4.89
C TRP A 53 8.44 -3.41 -3.76
N LEU A 54 7.49 -4.30 -4.04
CA LEU A 54 6.91 -5.19 -3.05
C LEU A 54 7.98 -6.04 -2.36
N ASN A 55 8.94 -6.56 -3.12
CA ASN A 55 10.10 -7.28 -2.56
C ASN A 55 10.92 -6.42 -1.58
N LYS A 56 11.15 -5.14 -1.89
CA LYS A 56 11.83 -4.21 -0.97
C LYS A 56 10.99 -3.94 0.29
N LEU A 57 9.66 -3.88 0.13
CA LEU A 57 8.74 -3.61 1.22
C LEU A 57 8.64 -4.76 2.23
N ILE A 58 8.94 -6.01 1.86
CA ILE A 58 8.88 -7.16 2.78
C ILE A 58 9.63 -6.90 4.09
N ASN A 59 10.82 -6.30 4.02
CA ASN A 59 11.64 -6.00 5.22
C ASN A 59 11.67 -4.52 5.58
N TRP A 60 10.88 -3.69 4.89
CA TRP A 60 10.81 -2.27 5.19
C TRP A 60 9.99 -2.02 6.46
N ASP A 61 10.53 -1.21 7.37
CA ASP A 61 9.85 -0.80 8.59
C ASP A 61 9.27 0.62 8.42
N ALA A 62 7.96 0.71 8.59
CA ALA A 62 7.20 1.96 8.57
C ALA A 62 7.34 2.78 9.85
N GLY A 63 8.10 2.30 10.86
CA GLY A 63 8.24 2.98 12.14
C GLY A 63 6.89 3.08 12.85
N ASP A 64 6.55 4.26 13.38
CA ASP A 64 5.28 4.51 14.08
C ASP A 64 4.18 5.10 13.18
N ASP A 65 4.35 5.05 11.85
CA ASP A 65 3.34 5.52 10.90
C ASP A 65 2.28 4.44 10.62
N LEU A 66 1.04 4.69 11.07
CA LEU A 66 -0.09 3.78 10.91
C LEU A 66 -0.52 3.68 9.44
N HIS A 67 -0.56 4.80 8.72
CA HIS A 67 -0.92 4.84 7.32
C HIS A 67 0.06 4.01 6.48
N ALA A 68 1.37 4.23 6.65
CA ALA A 68 2.40 3.49 5.95
C ALA A 68 2.38 1.99 6.30
N THR A 69 2.16 1.65 7.58
CA THR A 69 2.06 0.24 8.01
C THR A 69 0.85 -0.45 7.37
N ALA A 70 -0.31 0.20 7.37
CA ALA A 70 -1.53 -0.34 6.81
C ALA A 70 -1.48 -0.45 5.28
N LEU A 71 -0.95 0.56 4.60
CA LEU A 71 -0.77 0.56 3.14
C LEU A 71 0.17 -0.56 2.70
N ARG A 72 1.33 -0.69 3.37
CA ARG A 72 2.27 -1.80 3.12
C ARG A 72 1.60 -3.15 3.32
N PHE A 73 0.85 -3.33 4.41
CA PHE A 73 0.14 -4.58 4.67
C PHE A 73 -0.83 -4.92 3.55
N ARG A 74 -1.62 -3.92 3.11
CA ARG A 74 -2.59 -4.07 2.02
C ARG A 74 -1.91 -4.49 0.72
N LEU A 75 -0.90 -3.74 0.28
CA LEU A 75 -0.14 -4.02 -0.96
C LEU A 75 0.52 -5.41 -0.95
N LEU A 76 1.19 -5.78 0.15
CA LEU A 76 1.80 -7.11 0.24
C LEU A 76 0.75 -8.22 0.18
N ARG A 77 -0.37 -8.05 0.90
CA ARG A 77 -1.41 -9.09 0.99
C ARG A 77 -2.17 -9.25 -0.34
N THR A 78 -2.51 -8.16 -1.02
CA THR A 78 -3.23 -8.20 -2.31
C THR A 78 -2.42 -8.88 -3.39
N ASP A 79 -1.11 -8.70 -3.38
CA ASP A 79 -0.18 -9.28 -4.34
C ASP A 79 0.36 -10.66 -3.90
N GLY A 80 -0.24 -11.25 -2.85
CA GLY A 80 0.00 -12.64 -2.46
C GLY A 80 1.22 -12.88 -1.57
N PHE A 81 1.89 -11.82 -1.10
CA PHE A 81 3.00 -11.95 -0.16
C PHE A 81 2.49 -12.28 1.25
N PRO A 82 3.18 -13.20 1.96
CA PRO A 82 2.84 -13.51 3.34
C PRO A 82 3.22 -12.33 4.25
N VAL A 83 2.22 -11.69 4.84
CA VAL A 83 2.39 -10.66 5.88
C VAL A 83 1.56 -11.03 7.10
N SER A 84 2.11 -10.87 8.30
CA SER A 84 1.35 -11.14 9.54
C SER A 84 0.56 -9.88 9.96
N CYS A 85 -0.67 -10.04 10.44
CA CYS A 85 -1.42 -8.95 11.09
C CYS A 85 -0.74 -8.44 12.37
N ASP A 86 0.26 -9.14 12.88
CA ASP A 86 1.07 -8.72 14.04
C ASP A 86 1.80 -7.40 13.83
N VAL A 87 1.98 -6.93 12.60
CA VAL A 87 2.53 -5.59 12.30
C VAL A 87 1.73 -4.47 12.96
N PHE A 88 0.44 -4.71 13.26
CA PHE A 88 -0.44 -3.74 13.93
C PHE A 88 -0.32 -3.74 15.46
N LYS A 89 0.31 -4.77 16.08
CA LYS A 89 0.43 -4.87 17.55
C LYS A 89 1.14 -3.66 18.17
N LYS A 90 2.04 -3.00 17.43
CA LYS A 90 2.72 -1.77 17.90
C LYS A 90 1.76 -0.59 18.12
N PHE A 91 0.59 -0.60 17.48
CA PHE A 91 -0.47 0.40 17.66
C PHE A 91 -1.50 0.00 18.72
N MET A 92 -1.28 -1.12 19.41
CA MET A 92 -2.20 -1.64 20.42
C MET A 92 -1.66 -1.45 21.84
N GLU A 93 -2.58 -1.37 22.78
CA GLU A 93 -2.36 -1.41 24.21
C GLU A 93 -2.30 -2.86 24.72
N LYS A 94 -1.79 -3.05 25.95
CA LYS A 94 -1.69 -4.38 26.58
C LYS A 94 -3.05 -5.08 26.75
N ASN A 95 -4.15 -4.33 26.75
CA ASN A 95 -5.51 -4.85 26.83
C ASN A 95 -6.07 -5.33 25.47
N GLY A 96 -5.29 -5.25 24.39
CA GLY A 96 -5.70 -5.66 23.05
C GLY A 96 -6.62 -4.66 22.34
N LYS A 97 -6.67 -3.41 22.77
CA LYS A 97 -7.33 -2.31 22.05
C LYS A 97 -6.30 -1.43 21.35
N PHE A 98 -6.69 -0.76 20.28
CA PHE A 98 -5.85 0.29 19.68
C PHE A 98 -5.61 1.45 20.64
N LYS A 99 -4.41 2.03 20.59
CA LYS A 99 -3.99 3.17 21.40
C LYS A 99 -4.88 4.38 21.10
N GLU A 100 -5.31 5.12 22.11
CA GLU A 100 -6.11 6.34 21.91
C GLU A 100 -5.37 7.39 21.07
N SER A 101 -4.03 7.38 21.08
CA SER A 101 -3.19 8.29 20.28
C SER A 101 -3.43 8.18 18.76
N ILE A 102 -3.88 7.03 18.24
CA ILE A 102 -4.15 6.89 16.80
C ILE A 102 -5.47 7.54 16.39
N SER A 103 -6.33 7.90 17.35
CA SER A 103 -7.65 8.50 17.07
C SER A 103 -7.57 9.82 16.29
N GLN A 104 -6.43 10.52 16.39
CA GLN A 104 -6.18 11.78 15.69
C GLN A 104 -5.64 11.56 14.26
N ASP A 105 -5.13 10.36 13.95
CA ASP A 105 -4.61 10.01 12.63
C ASP A 105 -5.74 9.48 11.73
N THR A 106 -6.55 10.42 11.23
CA THR A 106 -7.67 10.11 10.32
C THR A 106 -7.25 9.32 9.08
N ARG A 107 -6.05 9.58 8.54
CA ARG A 107 -5.52 8.89 7.36
C ARG A 107 -5.09 7.47 7.71
N GLY A 108 -4.35 7.29 8.80
CA GLY A 108 -3.95 5.98 9.30
C GLY A 108 -5.14 5.10 9.66
N LEU A 109 -6.18 5.68 10.29
CA LEU A 109 -7.43 4.97 10.59
C LEU A 109 -8.16 4.50 9.33
N LEU A 110 -8.27 5.36 8.31
CA LEU A 110 -8.86 4.98 7.04
C LEU A 110 -8.09 3.82 6.39
N SER A 111 -6.76 3.91 6.35
CA SER A 111 -5.94 2.84 5.78
C SER A 111 -5.98 1.55 6.60
N LEU A 112 -6.07 1.64 7.93
CA LEU A 112 -6.28 0.47 8.79
C LEU A 112 -7.63 -0.19 8.50
N TYR A 113 -8.69 0.61 8.34
CA TYR A 113 -10.01 0.12 7.93
C TYR A 113 -9.95 -0.58 6.57
N GLU A 114 -9.27 -0.01 5.58
CA GLU A 114 -9.08 -0.68 4.28
C GLU A 114 -8.32 -2.00 4.42
N ALA A 115 -7.23 -2.02 5.20
CA ALA A 115 -6.44 -3.22 5.47
C ALA A 115 -7.25 -4.31 6.20
N SER A 116 -8.18 -3.91 7.07
CA SER A 116 -9.05 -4.82 7.83
C SER A 116 -9.90 -5.73 6.92
N SER A 117 -10.25 -5.23 5.72
CA SER A 117 -11.03 -5.98 4.73
C SER A 117 -10.31 -7.23 4.20
N LEU A 118 -8.99 -7.31 4.38
CA LEU A 118 -8.13 -8.42 3.96
C LEU A 118 -7.87 -9.43 5.09
N GLY A 119 -8.57 -9.31 6.22
CA GLY A 119 -8.42 -10.21 7.35
C GLY A 119 -8.92 -11.62 7.08
N ALA A 120 -8.14 -12.61 7.52
CA ALA A 120 -8.53 -14.01 7.47
C ALA A 120 -9.03 -14.53 8.83
N SER A 121 -9.65 -15.71 8.84
CA SER A 121 -10.06 -16.40 10.07
C SER A 121 -8.88 -16.54 11.05
N GLY A 122 -9.03 -16.04 12.28
CA GLY A 122 -8.00 -16.05 13.31
C GLY A 122 -7.17 -14.76 13.40
N GLU A 123 -7.38 -13.79 12.50
CA GLU A 123 -6.73 -12.48 12.54
C GLU A 123 -7.62 -11.44 13.27
N ASP A 124 -7.92 -11.68 14.55
CA ASP A 124 -8.84 -10.85 15.36
C ASP A 124 -8.45 -9.36 15.42
N ILE A 125 -7.17 -9.05 15.24
CA ILE A 125 -6.65 -7.67 15.19
C ILE A 125 -7.28 -6.89 14.02
N LEU A 126 -7.56 -7.57 12.91
CA LEU A 126 -8.19 -7.00 11.72
C LEU A 126 -9.73 -7.02 11.81
N LEU A 127 -10.32 -7.69 12.79
CA LEU A 127 -11.78 -7.72 13.00
C LEU A 127 -12.27 -6.61 13.95
N LYS A 128 -11.34 -5.88 14.58
CA LYS A 128 -11.63 -4.82 15.56
C LYS A 128 -10.91 -3.48 15.22
N PRO A 129 -10.99 -2.99 13.96
CA PRO A 129 -10.37 -1.70 13.61
C PRO A 129 -11.04 -0.53 14.34
#